data_AF-A0A6F8T7K4-F1
#
_entry.id   AF-A0A6F8T7K4-F1
#
_cell.length_a   1.000
_cell.length_b   1.000
_cell.length_c   1.000
_cell.angle_alpha   90.00
_cell.angle_beta   90.00
_cell.angle_gamma   90.00
#
_symmetry.space_group_name_H-M   'P 1'
#
loop_
_entity.id
_entity.type
_entity.pdbx_description
1 polymer ?
#
loop_
_entity_poly.entity_id
_entity_poly.type
_entity_poly.pdbx_seq_one_letter_code
_entity_poly.pdbx_strand_id
1 'polypeptide(L)'
;MPYQSKLLIKFKDKEAGKNRSSVDGFYRDPDGNEYFIKKPSDKCELFAELFAGLLLKQFINEGLIDKDYCPSLICADAIQFEEGTYGLIQPLISFNELHKAIGTSYSNGNDRNPLKEAVYGPDYYTQVMQGNAYFGLSLVLMYSLLFSAHSVHSGNIIILKNKDVIASNQYGRIDWGDAFRYLAHPQNNDNILYAYENRGLFNIKKLTKEYFLNYKKIIGIYPAMAEKARQLQDKMTPNLMLKMVTNALKLTPHDLLDTTTRTNFANYISMPSFEKVIFGFNGNYEPFAQEFADLLTARLAKITDLKDLNVQEAQENLYKSTIVLPSITLSFNEKEAFPAIMDNWEKKLTKTNDGRTLDISNLDLSTLAEHYNCYLNEIAEQCEQSNIWDHTDDSANMFQPFDFSNGALIHGHAFISSYKESTVLRRLFSINPSNLNLSRFAAFEDPSNDYSKKYPESVWHKLELLLVTGQGVSISIQF
;
A
#
# COMPACT_ATOMS: atom_id res chain seq x y z
N MET A 1 12.97 -16.10 20.74
CA MET A 1 13.21 -16.85 19.49
C MET A 1 13.84 -15.91 18.46
N PRO A 2 15.00 -16.23 17.87
CA PRO A 2 15.66 -15.33 16.92
C PRO A 2 14.98 -15.35 15.55
N TYR A 3 14.81 -14.17 14.94
CA TYR A 3 14.37 -14.00 13.56
C TYR A 3 14.97 -12.71 13.00
N GLN A 4 15.63 -12.78 11.84
CA GLN A 4 16.30 -11.62 11.22
C GLN A 4 17.17 -10.81 12.19
N SER A 5 18.02 -11.51 12.96
CA SER A 5 18.90 -10.91 13.98
C SER A 5 18.19 -10.22 15.16
N LYS A 6 16.87 -10.40 15.32
CA LYS A 6 16.08 -9.88 16.43
C LYS A 6 15.52 -10.99 17.31
N LEU A 7 15.40 -10.74 18.60
CA LEU A 7 14.79 -11.67 19.54
C LEU A 7 13.28 -11.40 19.66
N LEU A 8 12.47 -12.36 19.19
CA LEU A 8 11.03 -12.34 19.33
C LEU A 8 10.59 -12.84 20.71
N ILE A 9 9.64 -12.13 21.33
CA ILE A 9 9.02 -12.45 22.62
C ILE A 9 7.54 -12.79 22.40
N LYS A 10 7.09 -13.95 22.89
CA LYS A 10 5.69 -14.37 22.84
C LYS A 10 4.87 -13.52 23.80
N PHE A 11 3.75 -12.95 23.34
CA PHE A 11 2.87 -12.13 24.19
C PHE A 11 1.44 -12.66 24.25
N LYS A 12 1.04 -13.55 23.35
CA LYS A 12 -0.30 -14.16 23.37
C LYS A 12 -0.28 -15.57 22.76
N ASP A 13 -1.07 -16.48 23.33
CA ASP A 13 -1.30 -17.81 22.77
C ASP A 13 -2.36 -17.79 21.66
N LYS A 14 -2.26 -18.76 20.74
CA LYS A 14 -3.28 -19.00 19.72
C LYS A 14 -4.46 -19.75 20.34
N GLU A 15 -5.66 -19.17 20.25
CA GLU A 15 -6.88 -19.72 20.87
C GLU A 15 -7.65 -20.68 19.95
N ALA A 16 -7.51 -20.56 18.62
CA ALA A 16 -8.30 -21.30 17.63
C ALA A 16 -7.45 -21.84 16.47
N GLY A 17 -7.86 -22.95 15.84
CA GLY A 17 -7.20 -23.58 14.69
C GLY A 17 -6.76 -25.03 14.92
N LYS A 18 -6.38 -25.73 13.84
CA LYS A 18 -6.02 -27.16 13.87
C LYS A 18 -4.69 -27.45 14.57
N ASN A 19 -3.69 -26.60 14.34
CA ASN A 19 -2.37 -26.74 14.97
C ASN A 19 -2.40 -26.12 16.37
N ARG A 20 -1.92 -26.89 17.36
CA ARG A 20 -1.84 -26.54 18.79
C ARG A 20 -0.45 -26.89 19.35
N SER A 21 0.59 -26.39 18.72
CA SER A 21 1.94 -26.52 19.29
C SER A 21 2.15 -25.50 20.41
N SER A 22 3.01 -25.79 21.39
CA SER A 22 3.37 -24.84 22.46
C SER A 22 4.01 -23.55 21.92
N VAL A 23 4.64 -23.63 20.74
CA VAL A 23 5.22 -22.47 20.05
C VAL A 23 4.20 -21.67 19.25
N ASP A 24 2.99 -22.18 19.03
CA ASP A 24 1.96 -21.45 18.27
C ASP A 24 1.50 -20.21 19.07
N GLY A 25 1.47 -19.05 18.43
CA GLY A 25 1.00 -17.82 19.08
C GLY A 25 1.51 -16.55 18.42
N PHE A 26 1.37 -15.46 19.17
CA PHE A 26 1.67 -14.10 18.73
C PHE A 26 2.93 -13.60 19.43
N TYR A 27 3.82 -13.00 18.64
CA TYR A 27 5.16 -12.62 19.04
C TYR A 27 5.45 -11.19 18.62
N ARG A 28 6.32 -10.50 19.36
CA ARG A 28 6.74 -9.13 19.06
C ARG A 28 8.26 -9.02 19.06
N ASP A 29 8.81 -8.23 18.14
CA ASP A 29 10.23 -7.86 18.13
C ASP A 29 10.51 -6.60 18.99
N PRO A 30 11.78 -6.25 19.25
CA PRO A 30 12.13 -5.06 20.04
C PRO A 30 11.68 -3.73 19.42
N ASP A 31 11.44 -3.69 18.11
CA ASP A 31 11.00 -2.50 17.38
C ASP A 31 9.47 -2.36 17.39
N GLY A 32 8.76 -3.29 18.01
CA GLY A 32 7.31 -3.29 18.13
C GLY A 32 6.57 -4.00 16.98
N ASN A 33 7.27 -4.64 16.05
CA ASN A 33 6.63 -5.41 14.97
C ASN A 33 6.04 -6.70 15.53
N GLU A 34 4.79 -7.00 15.16
CA GLU A 34 4.07 -8.17 15.63
C GLU A 34 3.96 -9.25 14.55
N TYR A 35 4.03 -10.50 14.99
CA TYR A 35 4.06 -11.68 14.13
C TYR A 35 3.14 -12.76 14.69
N PHE A 36 2.58 -13.55 13.79
CA PHE A 36 1.94 -14.82 14.13
C PHE A 36 2.86 -15.97 13.72
N ILE A 37 3.16 -16.86 14.67
CA ILE A 37 3.98 -18.05 14.44
C ILE A 37 3.11 -19.29 14.59
N LYS A 38 3.20 -20.21 13.62
CA LYS A 38 2.58 -21.53 13.66
C LYS A 38 3.57 -22.63 13.30
N LYS A 39 3.44 -23.79 13.93
CA LYS A 39 4.16 -25.02 13.59
C LYS A 39 3.18 -26.06 13.05
N PRO A 40 3.01 -26.16 11.72
CA PRO A 40 2.23 -27.24 11.11
C PRO A 40 2.75 -28.62 11.55
N SER A 41 1.82 -29.53 11.86
CA SER A 41 2.18 -30.93 12.17
C SER A 41 2.55 -31.72 10.92
N ASP A 42 1.94 -31.39 9.78
CA ASP A 42 2.29 -31.94 8.47
C ASP A 42 3.44 -31.13 7.85
N LYS A 43 4.58 -31.79 7.64
CA LYS A 43 5.76 -31.18 7.00
C LYS A 43 5.52 -30.86 5.52
N CYS A 44 4.60 -31.55 4.84
CA CYS A 44 4.21 -31.21 3.47
C CYS A 44 3.44 -29.88 3.43
N GLU A 45 2.52 -29.67 4.39
CA GLU A 45 1.81 -28.39 4.56
C GLU A 45 2.78 -27.25 4.92
N LEU A 46 3.72 -27.52 5.84
CA LEU A 46 4.80 -26.59 6.19
C LEU A 46 5.56 -26.12 4.94
N PHE A 47 6.01 -27.06 4.11
CA PHE A 47 6.75 -26.72 2.88
C PHE A 47 5.87 -26.03 1.85
N ALA A 48 4.64 -26.50 1.61
CA ALA A 48 3.72 -25.89 0.65
C ALA A 48 3.50 -24.40 0.96
N GLU A 49 3.20 -24.09 2.23
CA GLU A 49 2.91 -22.72 2.64
C GLU A 49 4.16 -21.84 2.64
N LEU A 50 5.31 -22.37 3.09
CA LEU A 50 6.59 -21.66 3.00
C LEU A 50 6.92 -21.34 1.54
N PHE A 51 6.87 -22.34 0.67
CA PHE A 51 7.28 -22.20 -0.72
C PHE A 51 6.35 -21.25 -1.50
N ALA A 52 5.03 -21.32 -1.24
CA ALA A 52 4.07 -20.34 -1.76
C ALA A 52 4.41 -18.93 -1.27
N GLY A 53 4.74 -18.77 0.01
CA GLY A 53 5.12 -17.49 0.58
C GLY A 53 6.41 -16.91 -0.03
N LEU A 54 7.44 -17.75 -0.21
CA LEU A 54 8.69 -17.37 -0.85
C LEU A 54 8.47 -16.97 -2.32
N LEU A 55 7.64 -17.71 -3.07
CA LEU A 55 7.29 -17.36 -4.45
C LEU A 55 6.53 -16.04 -4.54
N LEU A 56 5.50 -15.81 -3.71
CA LEU A 56 4.78 -14.53 -3.67
C LEU A 56 5.72 -13.37 -3.37
N LYS A 57 6.67 -13.55 -2.44
CA LYS A 57 7.72 -12.55 -2.17
C LYS A 57 8.59 -12.29 -3.39
N GLN A 58 8.92 -13.30 -4.22
CA GLN A 58 9.63 -13.07 -5.48
C GLN A 58 8.80 -12.21 -6.45
N PHE A 59 7.50 -12.50 -6.62
CA PHE A 59 6.63 -11.67 -7.47
C PHE A 59 6.56 -10.21 -6.99
N ILE A 60 6.48 -10.00 -5.68
CA ILE A 60 6.47 -8.66 -5.08
C ILE A 60 7.82 -7.95 -5.30
N ASN A 61 8.94 -8.63 -5.04
CA ASN A 61 10.28 -8.04 -5.14
C ASN A 61 10.69 -7.68 -6.57
N GLU A 62 10.23 -8.44 -7.56
CA GLU A 62 10.47 -8.15 -8.99
C GLU A 62 9.50 -7.06 -9.52
N GLY A 63 8.66 -6.44 -8.67
CA GLY A 63 7.76 -5.35 -9.06
C GLY A 63 6.61 -5.80 -9.98
N LEU A 64 6.28 -7.10 -9.96
CA LEU A 64 5.25 -7.69 -10.81
C LEU A 64 3.84 -7.45 -10.26
N ILE A 65 3.74 -7.09 -8.98
CA ILE A 65 2.50 -6.75 -8.27
C ILE A 65 2.60 -5.30 -7.80
N ASP A 66 1.60 -4.48 -8.09
CA ASP A 66 1.59 -3.09 -7.64
C ASP A 66 1.49 -3.01 -6.11
N LYS A 67 2.17 -2.03 -5.52
CA LYS A 67 2.39 -1.94 -4.06
C LYS A 67 1.10 -1.97 -3.25
N ASP A 68 0.04 -1.35 -3.74
CA ASP A 68 -1.27 -1.32 -3.05
C ASP A 68 -1.88 -2.71 -2.88
N TYR A 69 -1.55 -3.65 -3.77
CA TYR A 69 -2.04 -5.02 -3.71
C TYR A 69 -1.17 -5.95 -2.87
N CYS A 70 0.08 -5.59 -2.55
CA CYS A 70 0.96 -6.45 -1.76
C CYS A 70 0.35 -6.91 -0.41
N PRO A 71 -0.37 -6.05 0.35
CA PRO A 71 -1.04 -6.49 1.58
C PRO A 71 -2.11 -7.58 1.38
N SER A 72 -2.66 -7.73 0.18
CA SER A 72 -3.62 -8.79 -0.14
C SER A 72 -2.98 -10.20 -0.15
N LEU A 73 -1.66 -10.29 -0.28
CA LEU A 73 -0.91 -11.54 -0.41
C LEU A 73 -0.13 -11.82 0.89
N ILE A 74 -0.85 -12.23 1.92
CA ILE A 74 -0.26 -12.54 3.23
C ILE A 74 0.49 -13.86 3.12
N CYS A 75 1.81 -13.78 3.26
CA CYS A 75 2.73 -14.89 3.06
C CYS A 75 3.54 -15.18 4.32
N ALA A 76 3.88 -16.45 4.51
CA ALA A 76 4.76 -16.90 5.58
C ALA A 76 6.24 -16.80 5.17
N ASP A 77 7.11 -16.83 6.17
CA ASP A 77 8.53 -17.13 6.08
C ASP A 77 8.87 -18.32 6.98
N ALA A 78 10.07 -18.86 6.82
CA ALA A 78 10.60 -19.89 7.71
C ALA A 78 11.09 -19.25 9.00
N ILE A 79 10.84 -19.93 10.12
CA ILE A 79 11.51 -19.66 11.39
C ILE A 79 12.04 -20.94 11.99
N GLN A 80 13.28 -20.93 12.46
CA GLN A 80 13.91 -22.07 13.12
C GLN A 80 13.72 -21.98 14.63
N PHE A 81 13.34 -23.09 15.24
CA PHE A 81 13.23 -23.27 16.69
C PHE A 81 14.55 -23.75 17.28
N GLU A 82 14.73 -23.62 18.60
CA GLU A 82 15.98 -23.97 19.31
C GLU A 82 16.40 -25.43 19.12
N GLU A 83 15.42 -26.32 18.95
CA GLU A 83 15.59 -27.75 18.66
C GLU A 83 15.95 -28.07 17.20
N GLY A 84 16.22 -27.04 16.37
CA GLY A 84 16.58 -27.17 14.96
C GLY A 84 15.40 -27.42 14.01
N THR A 85 14.18 -27.63 14.54
CA THR A 85 12.97 -27.78 13.72
C THR A 85 12.44 -26.44 13.22
N TYR A 86 11.56 -26.47 12.23
CA TYR A 86 11.05 -25.27 11.57
C TYR A 86 9.56 -25.04 11.81
N GLY A 87 9.16 -23.78 11.74
CA GLY A 87 7.78 -23.32 11.68
C GLY A 87 7.63 -22.20 10.66
N LEU A 88 6.44 -21.61 10.65
CA LEU A 88 6.06 -20.52 9.77
C LEU A 88 5.84 -19.26 10.60
N ILE A 89 6.48 -18.17 10.19
CA ILE A 89 6.27 -16.83 10.74
C ILE A 89 5.59 -15.96 9.69
N GLN A 90 4.55 -15.23 10.09
CA GLN A 90 3.88 -14.26 9.22
C GLN A 90 3.64 -12.95 9.97
N PRO A 91 3.63 -11.79 9.29
CA PRO A 91 3.24 -10.53 9.92
C PRO A 91 1.85 -10.63 10.54
N LEU A 92 1.66 -10.03 11.72
CA LEU A 92 0.34 -9.94 12.34
C LEU A 92 -0.47 -8.83 11.67
N ILE A 93 -1.52 -9.22 10.95
CA ILE A 93 -2.34 -8.30 10.16
C ILE A 93 -3.74 -8.22 10.77
N SER A 94 -4.31 -7.02 10.82
CA SER A 94 -5.67 -6.81 11.29
C SER A 94 -6.68 -7.02 10.16
N PHE A 95 -7.62 -7.94 10.36
CA PHE A 95 -8.61 -8.28 9.34
C PHE A 95 -9.93 -8.77 9.95
N ASN A 96 -10.94 -8.92 9.09
CA ASN A 96 -12.15 -9.69 9.33
C ASN A 96 -12.22 -10.85 8.33
N GLU A 97 -12.59 -12.03 8.77
CA GLU A 97 -12.82 -13.19 7.91
C GLU A 97 -14.06 -12.96 7.04
N LEU A 98 -14.01 -13.36 5.76
CA LEU A 98 -15.07 -13.08 4.80
C LEU A 98 -16.41 -13.67 5.25
N HIS A 99 -16.41 -14.85 5.88
CA HIS A 99 -17.64 -15.52 6.33
C HIS A 99 -18.48 -14.69 7.29
N LYS A 100 -17.85 -13.80 8.06
CA LYS A 100 -18.54 -12.86 8.95
C LYS A 100 -19.22 -11.75 8.15
N ALA A 101 -18.56 -11.23 7.12
CA ALA A 101 -19.08 -10.17 6.27
C ALA A 101 -20.22 -10.64 5.36
N ILE A 102 -20.11 -11.84 4.77
CA ILE A 102 -21.12 -12.38 3.84
C ILE A 102 -22.19 -13.22 4.55
N GLY A 103 -22.12 -13.36 5.88
CA GLY A 103 -23.14 -14.05 6.66
C GLY A 103 -23.14 -15.57 6.50
N THR A 104 -22.00 -16.20 6.19
CA THR A 104 -21.87 -17.66 6.08
C THR A 104 -21.30 -18.34 7.34
N SER A 105 -21.09 -17.60 8.43
CA SER A 105 -20.70 -18.15 9.74
C SER A 105 -21.68 -19.19 10.30
N TYR A 106 -21.19 -20.06 11.18
CA TYR A 106 -22.05 -20.75 12.16
C TYR A 106 -22.80 -19.75 13.05
N SER A 107 -23.86 -20.21 13.73
CA SER A 107 -24.66 -19.38 14.64
C SER A 107 -23.86 -18.76 15.79
N ASN A 108 -22.75 -19.39 16.19
CA ASN A 108 -21.83 -18.87 17.20
C ASN A 108 -20.78 -17.88 16.65
N GLY A 109 -20.74 -17.65 15.33
CA GLY A 109 -19.82 -16.70 14.69
C GLY A 109 -18.35 -17.12 14.61
N ASN A 110 -17.97 -18.27 15.18
CA ASN A 110 -16.57 -18.63 15.41
C ASN A 110 -15.84 -19.16 14.16
N ASP A 111 -16.57 -19.70 13.19
CA ASP A 111 -16.01 -20.22 11.93
C ASP A 111 -17.10 -20.19 10.85
N ARG A 112 -16.69 -20.36 9.59
CA ARG A 112 -17.60 -20.53 8.45
C ARG A 112 -18.42 -21.82 8.58
N ASN A 113 -19.62 -21.84 8.02
CA ASN A 113 -20.43 -23.05 7.88
C ASN A 113 -20.19 -23.67 6.48
N PRO A 114 -19.41 -24.76 6.35
CA PRO A 114 -19.07 -25.35 5.06
C PRO A 114 -20.29 -25.87 4.29
N LEU A 115 -21.32 -26.39 4.97
CA LEU A 115 -22.54 -26.86 4.31
C LEU A 115 -23.36 -25.69 3.73
N LYS A 116 -23.42 -24.58 4.47
CA LYS A 116 -24.08 -23.36 3.99
C LYS A 116 -23.40 -22.83 2.74
N GLU A 117 -22.07 -22.83 2.70
CA GLU A 117 -21.33 -22.42 1.50
C GLU A 117 -21.38 -23.41 0.36
N ALA A 118 -21.38 -24.71 0.65
CA ALA A 118 -21.56 -25.75 -0.35
C ALA A 118 -22.87 -25.57 -1.15
N VAL A 119 -23.96 -25.25 -0.45
CA VAL A 119 -25.30 -25.20 -1.05
C VAL A 119 -25.65 -23.80 -1.58
N TYR A 120 -25.33 -22.76 -0.82
CA TYR A 120 -25.77 -21.38 -1.10
C TYR A 120 -24.59 -20.41 -1.33
N GLY A 121 -23.35 -20.91 -1.37
CA GLY A 121 -22.13 -20.11 -1.54
C GLY A 121 -22.22 -19.11 -2.69
N PRO A 122 -22.62 -19.52 -3.91
CA PRO A 122 -22.73 -18.59 -5.04
C PRO A 122 -23.56 -17.33 -4.75
N ASP A 123 -24.67 -17.47 -4.02
CA ASP A 123 -25.53 -16.34 -3.66
C ASP A 123 -24.95 -15.50 -2.54
N TYR A 124 -24.34 -16.12 -1.53
CA TYR A 124 -23.71 -15.37 -0.44
C TYR A 124 -22.47 -14.60 -0.90
N TYR A 125 -21.72 -15.13 -1.86
CA TYR A 125 -20.47 -14.52 -2.29
C TYR A 125 -20.71 -13.26 -3.15
N THR A 126 -21.90 -13.03 -3.72
CA THR A 126 -22.21 -11.74 -4.38
C THR A 126 -22.21 -10.57 -3.41
N GLN A 127 -22.32 -10.84 -2.10
CA GLN A 127 -22.22 -9.81 -1.06
C GLN A 127 -20.86 -9.12 -1.03
N VAL A 128 -19.81 -9.69 -1.64
CA VAL A 128 -18.51 -9.00 -1.80
C VAL A 128 -18.60 -7.74 -2.66
N MET A 129 -19.65 -7.63 -3.49
CA MET A 129 -19.87 -6.45 -4.32
C MET A 129 -20.75 -5.39 -3.65
N GLN A 130 -21.31 -5.68 -2.46
CA GLN A 130 -22.17 -4.74 -1.74
C GLN A 130 -21.33 -3.81 -0.85
N GLY A 131 -21.52 -2.50 -1.00
CA GLY A 131 -20.89 -1.48 -0.16
C GLY A 131 -19.88 -0.58 -0.89
N ASN A 132 -18.83 -0.16 -0.17
CA ASN A 132 -17.75 0.70 -0.68
C ASN A 132 -16.99 0.05 -1.85
N ALA A 133 -16.14 0.84 -2.52
CA ALA A 133 -15.21 0.31 -3.52
C ALA A 133 -14.38 -0.85 -2.95
N TYR A 134 -13.92 -1.75 -3.81
CA TYR A 134 -13.22 -2.96 -3.38
C TYR A 134 -12.12 -3.36 -4.35
N PHE A 135 -11.06 -3.97 -3.82
CA PHE A 135 -9.95 -4.47 -4.62
C PHE A 135 -9.26 -5.68 -3.97
N GLY A 136 -8.32 -6.28 -4.69
CA GLY A 136 -7.50 -7.40 -4.20
C GLY A 136 -8.10 -8.80 -4.44
N LEU A 137 -9.43 -8.94 -4.49
CA LEU A 137 -10.06 -10.26 -4.60
C LEU A 137 -9.67 -11.00 -5.89
N SER A 138 -9.78 -10.35 -7.06
CA SER A 138 -9.38 -10.97 -8.33
C SER A 138 -7.90 -11.34 -8.36
N LEU A 139 -7.03 -10.54 -7.75
CA LEU A 139 -5.59 -10.83 -7.66
C LEU A 139 -5.32 -12.07 -6.81
N VAL A 140 -5.91 -12.11 -5.62
CA VAL A 140 -5.77 -13.22 -4.68
C VAL A 140 -6.28 -14.52 -5.30
N LEU A 141 -7.46 -14.49 -5.95
CA LEU A 141 -8.02 -15.65 -6.63
C LEU A 141 -7.15 -16.08 -7.82
N MET A 142 -6.59 -15.12 -8.57
CA MET A 142 -5.67 -15.40 -9.68
C MET A 142 -4.42 -16.16 -9.19
N TYR A 143 -3.72 -15.67 -8.17
CA TYR A 143 -2.55 -16.35 -7.61
C TYR A 143 -2.89 -17.69 -6.96
N SER A 144 -4.06 -17.76 -6.31
CA SER A 144 -4.59 -19.02 -5.77
C SER A 144 -4.74 -20.08 -6.86
N LEU A 145 -5.27 -19.68 -8.01
CA LEU A 145 -5.45 -20.56 -9.15
C LEU A 145 -4.11 -20.92 -9.81
N LEU A 146 -3.20 -19.95 -9.95
CA LEU A 146 -1.84 -20.17 -10.47
C LEU A 146 -1.13 -21.26 -9.68
N PHE A 147 -1.22 -21.20 -8.35
CA PHE A 147 -0.58 -22.16 -7.42
C PHE A 147 -1.42 -23.41 -7.14
N SER A 148 -2.55 -23.64 -7.82
CA SER A 148 -3.45 -24.77 -7.54
C SER A 148 -3.96 -24.83 -6.08
N ALA A 149 -4.00 -23.68 -5.41
CA ALA A 149 -4.48 -23.51 -4.04
C ALA A 149 -6.01 -23.29 -4.03
N HIS A 150 -6.78 -24.36 -4.21
CA HIS A 150 -8.23 -24.31 -4.45
C HIS A 150 -9.08 -24.06 -3.20
N SER A 151 -8.50 -24.04 -2.00
CA SER A 151 -9.22 -23.81 -0.73
C SER A 151 -9.53 -22.32 -0.48
N VAL A 152 -10.03 -21.62 -1.50
CA VAL A 152 -10.39 -20.18 -1.50
C VAL A 152 -11.76 -19.90 -0.84
N HIS A 153 -12.04 -20.58 0.26
CA HIS A 153 -13.27 -20.36 1.02
C HIS A 153 -13.19 -19.11 1.89
N SER A 154 -14.34 -18.66 2.35
CA SER A 154 -14.55 -17.47 3.18
C SER A 154 -13.81 -17.42 4.53
N GLY A 155 -13.25 -18.54 4.99
CA GLY A 155 -12.35 -18.61 6.14
C GLY A 155 -10.89 -18.26 5.82
N ASN A 156 -10.48 -18.40 4.55
CA ASN A 156 -9.12 -18.09 4.08
C ASN A 156 -9.09 -16.76 3.34
N ILE A 157 -10.21 -16.33 2.77
CA ILE A 157 -10.38 -14.98 2.25
C ILE A 157 -10.80 -14.05 3.38
N ILE A 158 -10.14 -12.90 3.45
CA ILE A 158 -10.29 -11.92 4.52
C ILE A 158 -10.49 -10.52 3.93
N ILE A 159 -10.98 -9.60 4.76
CA ILE A 159 -11.09 -8.18 4.49
C ILE A 159 -10.12 -7.46 5.42
N LEU A 160 -9.10 -6.82 4.85
CA LEU A 160 -8.08 -6.10 5.61
C LEU A 160 -8.68 -4.85 6.26
N LYS A 161 -8.32 -4.61 7.52
CA LYS A 161 -8.63 -3.34 8.21
C LYS A 161 -7.53 -2.34 7.88
N ASN A 162 -7.63 -1.71 6.71
CA ASN A 162 -6.65 -0.72 6.30
C ASN A 162 -7.02 0.66 6.85
N LYS A 163 -6.14 1.24 7.68
CA LYS A 163 -6.38 2.58 8.26
C LYS A 163 -6.23 3.69 7.21
N ASP A 164 -5.47 3.43 6.15
CA ASP A 164 -5.10 4.42 5.14
C ASP A 164 -5.98 4.35 3.87
N VAL A 165 -6.90 3.38 3.78
CA VAL A 165 -7.82 3.20 2.64
C VAL A 165 -9.24 2.99 3.15
N ILE A 166 -9.72 3.95 3.95
CA ILE A 166 -11.02 3.86 4.66
C ILE A 166 -12.19 3.71 3.68
N ALA A 167 -12.03 4.22 2.44
CA ALA A 167 -13.05 4.21 1.40
C ALA A 167 -13.05 2.94 0.53
N SER A 168 -12.19 1.95 0.77
CA SER A 168 -12.22 0.68 0.01
C SER A 168 -11.94 -0.56 0.83
N ASN A 169 -12.69 -1.63 0.57
CA ASN A 169 -12.44 -2.95 1.12
C ASN A 169 -11.31 -3.63 0.34
N GLN A 170 -10.17 -3.85 0.99
CA GLN A 170 -9.09 -4.67 0.43
C GLN A 170 -9.27 -6.13 0.84
N TYR A 171 -9.50 -7.00 -0.14
CA TYR A 171 -9.53 -8.43 0.08
C TYR A 171 -8.12 -9.02 0.09
N GLY A 172 -7.88 -9.95 1.01
CA GLY A 172 -6.63 -10.69 1.10
C GLY A 172 -6.87 -12.19 1.24
N ARG A 173 -5.80 -12.98 1.14
CA ARG A 173 -5.80 -14.40 1.52
C ARG A 173 -4.77 -14.69 2.59
N ILE A 174 -5.22 -15.45 3.58
CA ILE A 174 -4.37 -16.14 4.56
C ILE A 174 -4.36 -17.64 4.28
N ASP A 175 -3.39 -18.32 4.87
CA ASP A 175 -3.26 -19.78 4.88
C ASP A 175 -3.11 -20.40 3.47
N TRP A 176 -1.86 -20.61 3.09
CA TRP A 176 -1.47 -21.19 1.79
C TRP A 176 -1.05 -22.66 1.90
N GLY A 177 -1.40 -23.35 3.00
CA GLY A 177 -1.04 -24.76 3.20
C GLY A 177 -1.61 -25.74 2.17
N ASP A 178 -2.65 -25.34 1.42
CA ASP A 178 -3.20 -26.11 0.30
C ASP A 178 -2.52 -25.81 -1.05
N ALA A 179 -1.51 -24.94 -1.08
CA ALA A 179 -0.80 -24.62 -2.32
C ALA A 179 -0.18 -25.87 -2.94
N PHE A 180 -0.13 -25.87 -4.28
CA PHE A 180 0.46 -26.89 -5.15
C PHE A 180 -0.18 -28.27 -5.10
N ARG A 181 -1.31 -28.44 -4.39
CA ARG A 181 -2.01 -29.72 -4.35
C ARG A 181 -2.37 -30.20 -5.75
N TYR A 182 -1.84 -31.36 -6.12
CA TYR A 182 -1.97 -31.99 -7.43
C TYR A 182 -1.63 -31.06 -8.60
N LEU A 183 -0.69 -30.12 -8.42
CA LEU A 183 -0.37 -29.05 -9.38
C LEU A 183 -0.12 -29.60 -10.80
N ALA A 184 0.67 -30.66 -10.92
CA ALA A 184 1.05 -31.25 -12.21
C ALA A 184 0.11 -32.38 -12.68
N HIS A 185 -0.93 -32.72 -11.91
CA HIS A 185 -1.88 -33.73 -12.36
C HIS A 185 -2.62 -33.23 -13.60
N PRO A 186 -2.71 -34.00 -14.71
CA PRO A 186 -3.27 -33.51 -15.99
C PRO A 186 -4.68 -32.93 -15.84
N GLN A 187 -5.55 -33.63 -15.10
CA GLN A 187 -6.92 -33.18 -14.86
C GLN A 187 -7.00 -31.81 -14.16
N ASN A 188 -6.04 -31.50 -13.26
CA ASN A 188 -5.97 -30.22 -12.57
C ASN A 188 -5.55 -29.05 -13.48
N ASN A 189 -5.12 -29.38 -14.71
CA ASN A 189 -4.69 -28.44 -15.72
C ASN A 189 -5.66 -28.37 -16.91
N ASP A 190 -6.54 -29.36 -17.12
CA ASP A 190 -7.55 -29.33 -18.21
C ASP A 190 -8.56 -28.20 -18.03
N ASN A 191 -9.19 -28.13 -16.85
CA ASN A 191 -10.01 -27.01 -16.41
C ASN A 191 -9.53 -26.57 -15.04
N ILE A 192 -8.74 -25.51 -15.03
CA ILE A 192 -8.01 -25.05 -13.85
C ILE A 192 -8.92 -24.61 -12.70
N LEU A 193 -10.19 -24.29 -12.95
CA LEU A 193 -11.14 -23.86 -11.90
C LEU A 193 -11.60 -25.01 -10.98
N TYR A 194 -11.42 -26.26 -11.39
CA TYR A 194 -11.89 -27.45 -10.67
C TYR A 194 -10.72 -28.24 -10.11
N ALA A 195 -10.73 -28.49 -8.80
CA ALA A 195 -9.69 -29.27 -8.16
C ALA A 195 -9.85 -30.76 -8.46
N TYR A 196 -8.77 -31.44 -8.85
CA TYR A 196 -8.72 -32.86 -9.16
C TYR A 196 -9.31 -33.72 -8.02
N GLU A 197 -8.95 -33.40 -6.77
CA GLU A 197 -9.39 -34.14 -5.57
C GLU A 197 -10.91 -34.11 -5.33
N ASN A 198 -11.62 -33.22 -6.01
CA ASN A 198 -13.06 -33.04 -5.91
C ASN A 198 -13.80 -33.69 -7.09
N ARG A 199 -13.10 -34.22 -8.11
CA ARG A 199 -13.73 -34.85 -9.28
C ARG A 199 -14.18 -36.29 -8.99
N GLY A 200 -15.17 -36.77 -9.76
CA GLY A 200 -15.75 -38.12 -9.67
C GLY A 200 -17.27 -38.14 -9.39
N LEU A 201 -17.99 -39.15 -9.92
CA LEU A 201 -19.45 -39.27 -9.85
C LEU A 201 -20.02 -39.44 -8.43
N PHE A 202 -19.22 -39.94 -7.48
CA PHE A 202 -19.63 -40.21 -6.09
C PHE A 202 -18.82 -39.43 -5.05
N ASN A 203 -18.10 -38.37 -5.46
CA ASN A 203 -17.24 -37.61 -4.58
C ASN A 203 -18.02 -36.50 -3.85
N ILE A 204 -18.39 -36.72 -2.59
CA ILE A 204 -19.09 -35.72 -1.74
C ILE A 204 -18.25 -34.43 -1.59
N LYS A 205 -16.92 -34.49 -1.75
CA LYS A 205 -16.07 -33.29 -1.74
C LYS A 205 -16.42 -32.33 -2.88
N LYS A 206 -16.92 -32.81 -4.02
CA LYS A 206 -17.41 -31.97 -5.13
C LYS A 206 -18.46 -30.96 -4.67
N LEU A 207 -19.36 -31.39 -3.78
CA LEU A 207 -20.43 -30.54 -3.27
C LEU A 207 -19.91 -29.50 -2.27
N THR A 208 -18.86 -29.83 -1.51
CA THR A 208 -18.47 -29.05 -0.32
C THR A 208 -17.16 -28.29 -0.46
N LYS A 209 -16.35 -28.56 -1.49
CA LYS A 209 -14.96 -28.07 -1.60
C LYS A 209 -14.59 -27.44 -2.94
N GLU A 210 -15.50 -27.35 -3.91
CA GLU A 210 -15.25 -26.64 -5.18
C GLU A 210 -15.44 -25.12 -5.00
N TYR A 211 -14.60 -24.52 -4.16
CA TYR A 211 -14.81 -23.16 -3.66
C TYR A 211 -14.71 -22.09 -4.75
N PHE A 212 -13.95 -22.30 -5.82
CA PHE A 212 -13.94 -21.38 -6.96
C PHE A 212 -15.34 -21.22 -7.57
N LEU A 213 -16.19 -22.24 -7.53
CA LEU A 213 -17.55 -22.16 -8.04
C LEU A 213 -18.48 -21.31 -7.16
N ASN A 214 -18.10 -21.00 -5.93
CA ASN A 214 -18.83 -20.04 -5.11
C ASN A 214 -18.69 -18.61 -5.65
N TYR A 215 -17.71 -18.32 -6.50
CA TYR A 215 -17.56 -17.00 -7.11
C TYR A 215 -18.33 -16.84 -8.42
N LYS A 216 -18.96 -17.90 -8.94
CA LYS A 216 -19.54 -17.92 -10.30
C LYS A 216 -20.70 -16.95 -10.56
N LYS A 217 -21.33 -16.41 -9.51
CA LYS A 217 -22.39 -15.40 -9.61
C LYS A 217 -21.86 -13.95 -9.49
N ILE A 218 -20.58 -13.77 -9.17
CA ILE A 218 -19.92 -12.46 -9.21
C ILE A 218 -19.52 -12.20 -10.68
N ILE A 219 -20.44 -11.60 -11.44
CA ILE A 219 -20.23 -11.34 -12.87
C ILE A 219 -18.97 -10.49 -13.06
N GLY A 220 -18.05 -10.90 -13.94
CA GLY A 220 -16.80 -10.18 -14.21
C GLY A 220 -15.61 -10.60 -13.33
N ILE A 221 -15.77 -11.45 -12.30
CA ILE A 221 -14.64 -11.83 -11.45
C ILE A 221 -13.58 -12.64 -12.20
N TYR A 222 -14.00 -13.60 -13.04
CA TYR A 222 -13.07 -14.42 -13.81
C TYR A 222 -12.42 -13.64 -14.95
N PRO A 223 -13.15 -12.79 -15.71
CA PRO A 223 -12.52 -11.81 -16.61
C PRO A 223 -11.52 -10.89 -15.90
N ALA A 224 -11.81 -10.43 -14.68
CA ALA A 224 -10.88 -9.61 -13.91
C ALA A 224 -9.63 -10.40 -13.46
N MET A 225 -9.77 -11.68 -13.11
CA MET A 225 -8.62 -12.58 -12.88
C MET A 225 -7.79 -12.76 -14.14
N ALA A 226 -8.43 -12.97 -15.29
CA ALA A 226 -7.78 -13.09 -16.59
C ALA A 226 -7.00 -11.82 -16.95
N GLU A 227 -7.57 -10.65 -16.67
CA GLU A 227 -6.90 -9.37 -16.90
C GLU A 227 -5.67 -9.20 -16.01
N LYS A 228 -5.75 -9.55 -14.73
CA LYS A 228 -4.57 -9.57 -13.84
C LYS A 228 -3.51 -10.55 -14.31
N ALA A 229 -3.91 -11.70 -14.86
CA ALA A 229 -3.00 -12.67 -15.43
C ALA A 229 -2.32 -12.16 -16.72
N ARG A 230 -3.04 -11.45 -17.60
CA ARG A 230 -2.47 -10.79 -18.79
C ARG A 230 -1.45 -9.73 -18.39
N GLN A 231 -1.80 -8.85 -17.45
CA GLN A 231 -0.88 -7.83 -16.92
C GLN A 231 0.39 -8.46 -16.33
N LEU A 232 0.27 -9.59 -15.64
CA LEU A 232 1.41 -10.34 -15.13
C LEU A 232 2.23 -10.96 -16.27
N GLN A 233 1.58 -11.58 -17.25
CA GLN A 233 2.20 -12.21 -18.41
C GLN A 233 2.99 -11.20 -19.26
N ASP A 234 2.45 -10.00 -19.45
CA ASP A 234 3.09 -8.92 -20.23
C ASP A 234 4.39 -8.42 -19.58
N LYS A 235 4.47 -8.47 -18.24
CA LYS A 235 5.69 -8.14 -17.48
C LYS A 235 6.69 -9.31 -17.40
N MET A 236 6.32 -10.50 -17.86
CA MET A 236 7.12 -11.72 -17.68
C MET A 236 8.15 -11.89 -18.79
N THR A 237 9.41 -11.58 -18.50
CA THR A 237 10.51 -11.82 -19.45
C THR A 237 10.87 -13.30 -19.54
N PRO A 238 11.49 -13.75 -20.65
CA PRO A 238 11.99 -15.11 -20.77
C PRO A 238 12.84 -15.49 -19.54
N ASN A 239 12.59 -16.66 -18.97
CA ASN A 239 13.27 -17.20 -17.78
C ASN A 239 12.99 -16.47 -16.44
N LEU A 240 12.19 -15.41 -16.38
CA LEU A 240 11.92 -14.74 -15.10
C LEU A 240 11.19 -15.66 -14.12
N MET A 241 10.21 -16.44 -14.61
CA MET A 241 9.52 -17.45 -13.79
C MET A 241 10.50 -18.48 -13.21
N LEU A 242 11.41 -19.00 -14.04
CA LEU A 242 12.46 -19.93 -13.62
C LEU A 242 13.36 -19.30 -12.55
N LYS A 243 13.84 -18.07 -12.78
CA LYS A 243 14.66 -17.33 -11.81
C LYS A 243 13.95 -17.21 -10.46
N MET A 244 12.66 -16.85 -10.46
CA MET A 244 11.87 -16.72 -9.22
C MET A 244 11.72 -18.07 -8.51
N VAL A 245 11.42 -19.15 -9.23
CA VAL A 245 11.32 -20.51 -8.67
C VAL A 245 12.65 -20.95 -8.07
N THR A 246 13.74 -20.80 -8.81
CA THR A 246 15.09 -21.11 -8.34
C THR A 246 15.46 -20.31 -7.09
N ASN A 247 15.15 -19.01 -7.05
CA ASN A 247 15.42 -18.19 -5.86
C ASN A 247 14.61 -18.63 -4.64
N ALA A 248 13.33 -18.98 -4.81
CA ALA A 248 12.51 -19.50 -3.71
C ALA A 248 13.07 -20.83 -3.16
N LEU A 249 13.56 -21.72 -4.03
CA LEU A 249 14.20 -22.97 -3.62
C LEU A 249 15.55 -22.75 -2.91
N LYS A 250 16.34 -21.76 -3.34
CA LYS A 250 17.58 -21.34 -2.66
C LYS A 250 17.33 -20.83 -1.25
N LEU A 251 16.25 -20.08 -1.05
CA LEU A 251 15.88 -19.50 0.24
C LEU A 251 15.25 -20.52 1.19
N THR A 252 14.85 -21.69 0.69
CA THR A 252 14.33 -22.77 1.53
C THR A 252 15.47 -23.40 2.35
N PRO A 253 15.32 -23.60 3.67
CA PRO A 253 16.34 -24.25 4.49
C PRO A 253 16.71 -25.66 4.00
N HIS A 254 18.00 -25.97 3.94
CA HIS A 254 18.52 -27.23 3.39
C HIS A 254 18.04 -28.50 4.11
N ASP A 255 17.74 -28.38 5.39
CA ASP A 255 17.36 -29.41 6.35
C ASP A 255 15.87 -29.38 6.70
N LEU A 256 15.07 -28.59 5.97
CA LEU A 256 13.63 -28.46 6.19
C LEU A 256 12.88 -29.80 6.03
N LEU A 257 13.24 -30.58 5.01
CA LEU A 257 12.56 -31.84 4.68
C LEU A 257 13.52 -33.03 4.70
N ASP A 258 13.07 -34.10 5.32
CA ASP A 258 13.69 -35.41 5.20
C ASP A 258 13.31 -36.10 3.87
N THR A 259 13.97 -37.21 3.55
CA THR A 259 13.75 -37.97 2.31
C THR A 259 12.30 -38.45 2.18
N THR A 260 11.71 -38.97 3.26
CA THR A 260 10.32 -39.44 3.25
C THR A 260 9.35 -38.31 2.91
N THR A 261 9.56 -37.14 3.51
CA THR A 261 8.74 -35.96 3.26
C THR A 261 8.89 -35.46 1.83
N ARG A 262 10.11 -35.49 1.25
CA ARG A 262 10.31 -35.15 -0.17
C ARG A 262 9.54 -36.07 -1.10
N THR A 263 9.56 -37.38 -0.87
CA THR A 263 8.76 -38.35 -1.65
C THR A 263 7.25 -38.09 -1.49
N ASN A 264 6.79 -37.83 -0.27
CA ASN A 264 5.37 -37.51 -0.03
C ASN A 264 4.96 -36.21 -0.74
N PHE A 265 5.82 -35.20 -0.73
CA PHE A 265 5.53 -33.92 -1.39
C PHE A 265 5.57 -34.04 -2.92
N ALA A 266 6.51 -34.81 -3.48
CA ALA A 266 6.54 -35.10 -4.92
C ALA A 266 5.23 -35.72 -5.41
N ASN A 267 4.67 -36.65 -4.64
CA ASN A 267 3.33 -37.22 -4.89
C ASN A 267 2.22 -36.18 -4.71
N TYR A 268 2.30 -35.37 -3.65
CA TYR A 268 1.32 -34.31 -3.35
C TYR A 268 1.18 -33.31 -4.50
N ILE A 269 2.28 -32.89 -5.14
CA ILE A 269 2.26 -31.98 -6.30
C ILE A 269 2.18 -32.70 -7.65
N SER A 270 2.35 -34.02 -7.66
CA SER A 270 2.41 -34.88 -8.84
C SER A 270 3.62 -34.60 -9.76
N MET A 271 4.78 -34.27 -9.18
CA MET A 271 6.03 -34.00 -9.91
C MET A 271 7.18 -34.84 -9.34
N PRO A 272 7.52 -35.99 -9.97
CA PRO A 272 8.57 -36.87 -9.49
C PRO A 272 9.96 -36.24 -9.40
N SER A 273 10.24 -35.20 -10.19
CA SER A 273 11.51 -34.46 -10.16
C SER A 273 11.80 -33.85 -8.78
N PHE A 274 10.78 -33.59 -7.96
CA PHE A 274 10.94 -33.02 -6.62
C PHE A 274 11.64 -33.96 -5.63
N GLU A 275 11.55 -35.29 -5.81
CA GLU A 275 12.13 -36.26 -4.87
C GLU A 275 13.64 -36.08 -4.67
N LYS A 276 14.32 -35.58 -5.71
CA LYS A 276 15.78 -35.42 -5.75
C LYS A 276 16.25 -34.04 -5.33
N VAL A 277 15.33 -33.14 -4.95
CA VAL A 277 15.65 -31.76 -4.60
C VAL A 277 16.37 -31.69 -3.26
N ILE A 278 17.47 -30.94 -3.26
CA ILE A 278 18.20 -30.45 -2.09
C ILE A 278 18.13 -28.93 -2.15
N PHE A 279 17.71 -28.30 -1.06
CA PHE A 279 17.55 -26.84 -0.98
C PHE A 279 18.86 -26.13 -0.58
N GLY A 280 18.80 -24.79 -0.49
CA GLY A 280 19.95 -23.94 -0.13
C GLY A 280 20.78 -23.50 -1.33
N PHE A 281 21.76 -22.61 -1.12
CA PHE A 281 22.55 -22.00 -2.20
C PHE A 281 23.27 -23.00 -3.12
N ASN A 282 23.73 -24.13 -2.56
CA ASN A 282 24.44 -25.19 -3.29
C ASN A 282 23.57 -26.44 -3.53
N GLY A 283 22.25 -26.29 -3.48
CA GLY A 283 21.29 -27.36 -3.71
C GLY A 283 21.22 -27.83 -5.17
N ASN A 284 20.50 -28.93 -5.42
CA ASN A 284 20.30 -29.54 -6.74
C ASN A 284 18.82 -29.49 -7.17
N TYR A 285 18.28 -28.27 -7.30
CA TYR A 285 16.87 -28.07 -7.66
C TYR A 285 16.61 -27.84 -9.15
N GLU A 286 17.63 -27.66 -9.98
CA GLU A 286 17.44 -27.15 -11.36
C GLU A 286 16.44 -27.95 -12.22
N PRO A 287 16.44 -29.31 -12.24
CA PRO A 287 15.45 -30.05 -13.03
C PRO A 287 14.00 -29.79 -12.58
N PHE A 288 13.78 -29.75 -11.26
CA PHE A 288 12.47 -29.43 -10.70
C PHE A 288 12.09 -27.97 -10.95
N ALA A 289 13.04 -27.04 -10.79
CA ALA A 289 12.81 -25.62 -10.98
C ALA A 289 12.35 -25.31 -12.41
N GLN A 290 12.98 -25.94 -13.40
CA GLN A 290 12.59 -25.83 -14.80
C GLN A 290 11.17 -26.38 -15.04
N GLU A 291 10.91 -27.63 -14.64
CA GLU A 291 9.60 -28.27 -14.84
C GLU A 291 8.48 -27.47 -14.16
N PHE A 292 8.74 -26.97 -12.94
CA PHE A 292 7.77 -26.20 -12.16
C PHE A 292 7.51 -24.83 -12.76
N ALA A 293 8.55 -24.14 -13.23
CA ALA A 293 8.42 -22.83 -13.88
C ALA A 293 7.66 -22.94 -15.21
N ASP A 294 7.92 -23.98 -16.01
CA ASP A 294 7.22 -24.23 -17.26
C ASP A 294 5.73 -24.50 -17.01
N LEU A 295 5.43 -25.30 -15.99
CA LEU A 295 4.06 -25.58 -15.59
C LEU A 295 3.33 -24.33 -15.08
N LEU A 296 3.96 -23.51 -14.24
CA LEU A 296 3.37 -22.24 -13.80
C LEU A 296 3.12 -21.29 -14.97
N THR A 297 4.04 -21.22 -15.93
CA THR A 297 3.88 -20.40 -17.14
C THR A 297 2.70 -20.89 -17.98
N ALA A 298 2.58 -22.20 -18.19
CA ALA A 298 1.46 -22.80 -18.90
C ALA A 298 0.12 -22.57 -18.17
N ARG A 299 0.11 -22.65 -16.84
CA ARG A 299 -1.08 -22.34 -16.03
C ARG A 299 -1.45 -20.86 -16.13
N LEU A 300 -0.48 -19.94 -16.07
CA LEU A 300 -0.73 -18.51 -16.22
C LEU A 300 -1.41 -18.21 -17.56
N ALA A 301 -0.93 -18.81 -18.65
CA ALA A 301 -1.55 -18.69 -19.98
C ALA A 301 -2.98 -19.25 -20.04
N LYS A 302 -3.34 -20.24 -19.21
CA LYS A 302 -4.74 -20.70 -19.13
C LYS A 302 -5.62 -19.73 -18.34
N ILE A 303 -5.05 -19.01 -17.36
CA ILE A 303 -5.78 -18.04 -16.56
C ILE A 303 -6.17 -16.81 -17.40
N THR A 304 -5.33 -16.40 -18.35
CA THR A 304 -5.58 -15.25 -19.23
C THR A 304 -6.82 -15.43 -20.14
N ASP A 305 -7.31 -16.66 -20.29
CA ASP A 305 -8.48 -17.01 -21.09
C ASP A 305 -9.76 -17.23 -20.26
N LEU A 306 -9.74 -16.99 -18.95
CA LEU A 306 -10.91 -17.19 -18.10
C LEU A 306 -12.06 -16.26 -18.49
N LYS A 307 -13.28 -16.81 -18.42
CA LYS A 307 -14.55 -16.14 -18.72
C LYS A 307 -15.57 -16.49 -17.66
N ASP A 308 -16.61 -15.68 -17.56
CA ASP A 308 -17.75 -15.99 -16.68
C ASP A 308 -18.43 -17.30 -17.09
N LEU A 309 -18.80 -18.09 -16.09
CA LEU A 309 -19.42 -19.40 -16.31
C LEU A 309 -20.89 -19.30 -16.71
N ASN A 310 -21.58 -18.21 -16.34
CA ASN A 310 -22.98 -17.95 -16.66
C ASN A 310 -23.12 -16.50 -17.20
N VAL A 311 -23.52 -16.34 -18.46
CA VAL A 311 -23.59 -15.02 -19.14
C VAL A 311 -25.05 -14.53 -19.31
N GLN A 312 -25.95 -14.87 -18.39
CA GLN A 312 -27.40 -14.64 -18.59
C GLN A 312 -27.98 -13.39 -17.90
N GLU A 313 -27.26 -12.70 -17.01
CA GLU A 313 -27.79 -11.55 -16.28
C GLU A 313 -27.12 -10.21 -16.65
N ALA A 314 -27.93 -9.15 -16.58
CA ALA A 314 -27.65 -7.80 -17.09
C ALA A 314 -26.37 -7.16 -16.50
N GLN A 315 -25.74 -6.30 -17.30
CA GLN A 315 -24.46 -5.62 -17.05
C GLN A 315 -24.43 -4.69 -15.81
N GLU A 316 -25.55 -4.51 -15.09
CA GLU A 316 -25.70 -3.51 -14.03
C GLU A 316 -24.86 -3.81 -12.77
N ASN A 317 -24.36 -5.04 -12.59
CA ASN A 317 -23.56 -5.44 -11.41
C ASN A 317 -22.22 -6.10 -11.76
N LEU A 318 -21.52 -5.58 -12.79
CA LEU A 318 -20.20 -6.08 -13.16
C LEU A 318 -19.15 -5.80 -12.07
N TYR A 319 -18.36 -6.81 -11.71
CA TYR A 319 -17.24 -6.70 -10.80
C TYR A 319 -16.23 -5.65 -11.28
N LYS A 320 -15.92 -4.68 -10.41
CA LYS A 320 -14.93 -3.62 -10.68
C LYS A 320 -13.94 -3.49 -9.53
N SER A 321 -12.73 -3.99 -9.74
CA SER A 321 -11.61 -3.80 -8.80
C SER A 321 -11.18 -2.32 -8.81
N THR A 322 -11.57 -1.57 -7.78
CA THR A 322 -11.32 -0.12 -7.67
C THR A 322 -10.60 0.20 -6.37
N ILE A 323 -9.51 0.96 -6.46
CA ILE A 323 -8.80 1.50 -5.31
C ILE A 323 -9.23 2.96 -5.15
N VAL A 324 -9.81 3.31 -4.01
CA VAL A 324 -10.11 4.71 -3.67
C VAL A 324 -9.12 5.14 -2.60
N LEU A 325 -8.12 5.92 -3.01
CA LEU A 325 -7.15 6.50 -2.09
C LEU A 325 -7.79 7.74 -1.41
N PRO A 326 -7.58 7.95 -0.10
CA PRO A 326 -8.08 9.15 0.55
C PRO A 326 -7.34 10.38 0.04
N SER A 327 -8.06 11.50 -0.08
CA SER A 327 -7.45 12.77 -0.41
C SER A 327 -6.50 13.24 0.70
N ILE A 328 -5.42 13.89 0.31
CA ILE A 328 -4.50 14.57 1.22
C ILE A 328 -5.20 15.84 1.69
N THR A 329 -5.35 15.99 3.01
CA THR A 329 -5.86 17.23 3.59
C THR A 329 -4.73 18.06 4.18
N LEU A 330 -4.71 19.34 3.83
CA LEU A 330 -3.84 20.34 4.44
C LEU A 330 -4.60 20.97 5.61
N SER A 331 -3.91 21.04 6.74
CA SER A 331 -4.44 21.64 7.97
C SER A 331 -3.30 22.19 8.79
N PHE A 332 -3.62 23.12 9.69
CA PHE A 332 -2.72 23.69 10.68
C PHE A 332 -3.48 24.00 11.96
N ASN A 333 -2.74 24.16 13.06
CA ASN A 333 -3.32 24.56 14.34
C ASN A 333 -3.19 26.09 14.53
N GLU A 334 -4.12 26.71 15.26
CA GLU A 334 -4.10 28.16 15.55
C GLU A 334 -2.82 28.67 16.25
N LYS A 335 -2.06 27.77 16.89
CA LYS A 335 -0.82 28.10 17.61
C LYS A 335 0.45 27.85 16.79
N GLU A 336 0.31 27.35 15.57
CA GLU A 336 1.44 26.96 14.73
C GLU A 336 2.02 28.19 14.00
N ALA A 337 3.34 28.33 13.99
CA ALA A 337 3.99 29.42 13.25
C ALA A 337 3.97 29.11 11.74
N PHE A 338 3.83 30.13 10.89
CA PHE A 338 3.73 29.96 9.44
C PHE A 338 4.84 29.07 8.83
N PRO A 339 6.14 29.21 9.20
CA PRO A 339 7.18 28.30 8.68
C PRO A 339 6.95 26.82 9.05
N ALA A 340 6.46 26.54 10.26
CA ALA A 340 6.17 25.18 10.69
C ALA A 340 4.98 24.57 9.91
N ILE A 341 3.99 25.40 9.58
CA ILE A 341 2.87 25.00 8.71
C ILE A 341 3.41 24.59 7.33
N MET A 342 4.29 25.40 6.72
CA MET A 342 4.90 25.12 5.42
C MET A 342 5.72 23.82 5.44
N ASP A 343 6.57 23.63 6.45
CA ASP A 343 7.37 22.40 6.62
C ASP A 343 6.50 21.14 6.73
N ASN A 344 5.39 21.23 7.48
CA ASN A 344 4.45 20.11 7.63
C ASN A 344 3.78 19.77 6.31
N TRP A 345 3.35 20.79 5.56
CA TRP A 345 2.71 20.63 4.25
C TRP A 345 3.69 20.05 3.22
N GLU A 346 4.92 20.56 3.16
CA GLU A 346 5.96 20.00 2.30
C GLU A 346 6.18 18.51 2.60
N LYS A 347 6.29 18.13 3.88
CA LYS A 347 6.44 16.72 4.29
C LYS A 347 5.23 15.85 3.90
N LYS A 348 4.01 16.39 3.88
CA LYS A 348 2.81 15.66 3.44
C LYS A 348 2.78 15.48 1.92
N LEU A 349 3.12 16.53 1.17
CA LEU A 349 3.07 16.57 -0.29
C LEU A 349 4.24 15.80 -0.93
N THR A 350 5.44 15.84 -0.35
CA THR A 350 6.61 15.11 -0.87
C THR A 350 6.55 13.60 -0.63
N LYS A 351 5.79 13.14 0.37
CA LYS A 351 5.58 11.71 0.65
C LYS A 351 4.60 11.02 -0.31
N THR A 352 3.93 11.77 -1.19
CA THR A 352 2.73 11.31 -1.89
C THR A 352 2.89 11.39 -3.42
N ASN A 353 3.82 10.60 -3.96
CA ASN A 353 3.89 10.30 -5.40
C ASN A 353 3.01 9.08 -5.78
N ASP A 354 1.88 8.88 -5.10
CA ASP A 354 1.03 7.70 -5.20
C ASP A 354 -0.34 7.96 -5.85
N GLY A 355 -0.54 9.12 -6.47
CA GLY A 355 -1.77 9.45 -7.20
C GLY A 355 -2.95 9.89 -6.33
N ARG A 356 -2.72 10.16 -5.03
CA ARG A 356 -3.71 10.80 -4.16
C ARG A 356 -4.07 12.21 -4.64
N THR A 357 -5.35 12.57 -4.48
CA THR A 357 -5.86 13.91 -4.77
C THR A 357 -5.65 14.83 -3.56
N LEU A 358 -5.47 16.13 -3.79
CA LEU A 358 -5.41 17.14 -2.73
C LEU A 358 -6.82 17.67 -2.45
N ASP A 359 -7.24 17.67 -1.19
CA ASP A 359 -8.49 18.28 -0.73
C ASP A 359 -8.18 19.50 0.15
N ILE A 360 -8.52 20.69 -0.38
CA ILE A 360 -8.36 21.99 0.28
C ILE A 360 -9.69 22.60 0.71
N SER A 361 -10.81 21.87 0.60
CA SER A 361 -12.16 22.41 0.84
C SER A 361 -12.38 22.96 2.24
N ASN A 362 -11.68 22.41 3.24
CA ASN A 362 -11.78 22.81 4.64
C ASN A 362 -10.62 23.69 5.11
N LEU A 363 -9.79 24.18 4.19
CA LEU A 363 -8.63 24.99 4.55
C LEU A 363 -9.04 26.44 4.75
N ASP A 364 -8.83 26.97 5.96
CA ASP A 364 -9.12 28.38 6.28
C ASP A 364 -8.00 29.28 5.75
N LEU A 365 -8.20 29.82 4.55
CA LEU A 365 -7.23 30.72 3.93
C LEU A 365 -7.12 32.08 4.63
N SER A 366 -8.18 32.53 5.32
CA SER A 366 -8.15 33.78 6.08
C SER A 366 -7.20 33.63 7.26
N THR A 367 -7.36 32.55 8.04
CA THR A 367 -6.44 32.27 9.16
C THR A 367 -5.02 32.01 8.67
N LEU A 368 -4.83 31.34 7.53
CA LEU A 368 -3.49 31.16 6.95
C LEU A 368 -2.82 32.52 6.63
N ALA A 369 -3.57 33.48 6.06
CA ALA A 369 -3.09 34.82 5.81
C ALA A 369 -2.74 35.58 7.11
N GLU A 370 -3.47 35.34 8.19
CA GLU A 370 -3.14 35.88 9.52
C GLU A 370 -1.83 35.29 10.06
N HIS A 371 -1.62 33.98 9.95
CA HIS A 371 -0.36 33.33 10.32
C HIS A 371 0.82 33.89 9.52
N TYR A 372 0.65 34.07 8.22
CA TYR A 372 1.65 34.70 7.35
C TYR A 372 1.95 36.15 7.77
N ASN A 373 0.92 36.95 8.03
CA ASN A 373 1.10 38.34 8.49
C ASN A 373 1.78 38.42 9.85
N CYS A 374 1.51 37.47 10.75
CA CYS A 374 2.20 37.36 12.03
C CYS A 374 3.71 37.12 11.80
N TYR A 375 4.05 36.18 10.94
CA TYR A 375 5.43 35.89 10.54
C TYR A 375 6.14 37.11 9.91
N LEU A 376 5.46 37.83 9.00
CA LEU A 376 5.95 39.07 8.42
C LEU A 376 6.22 40.14 9.50
N ASN A 377 5.35 40.28 10.48
CA ASN A 377 5.51 41.23 11.58
C ASN A 377 6.72 40.87 12.46
N GLU A 378 6.89 39.59 12.79
CA GLU A 378 8.04 39.09 13.55
C GLU A 378 9.36 39.37 12.81
N ILE A 379 9.43 39.10 11.50
CA ILE A 379 10.61 39.44 10.68
C ILE A 379 10.89 40.94 10.73
N ALA A 380 9.85 41.76 10.49
CA ALA A 380 10.00 43.21 10.45
C ALA A 380 10.50 43.78 11.80
N GLU A 381 10.04 43.21 12.92
CA GLU A 381 10.50 43.57 14.27
C GLU A 381 11.94 43.16 14.51
N GLN A 382 12.32 41.94 14.15
CA GLN A 382 13.69 41.46 14.31
C GLN A 382 14.68 42.29 13.49
N CYS A 383 14.29 42.67 12.27
CA CYS A 383 15.11 43.52 11.41
C CYS A 383 15.31 44.92 12.02
N GLU A 384 14.26 45.50 12.60
CA GLU A 384 14.35 46.81 13.24
C GLU A 384 15.16 46.75 14.54
N GLN A 385 14.90 45.76 15.40
CA GLN A 385 15.59 45.58 16.68
C GLN A 385 17.09 45.30 16.51
N SER A 386 17.46 44.61 15.43
CA SER A 386 18.85 44.25 15.14
C SER A 386 19.55 45.28 14.24
N ASN A 387 18.90 46.40 13.91
CA ASN A 387 19.37 47.42 12.97
C ASN A 387 19.89 46.83 11.64
N ILE A 388 19.17 45.86 11.07
CA ILE A 388 19.57 45.15 9.84
C ILE A 388 19.68 46.08 8.63
N TRP A 389 18.94 47.19 8.64
CA TRP A 389 18.93 48.20 7.58
C TRP A 389 20.16 49.13 7.64
N ASP A 390 20.98 48.99 8.68
CA ASP A 390 22.22 49.75 8.90
C ASP A 390 21.99 51.28 8.91
N HIS A 391 20.96 51.71 9.63
CA HIS A 391 20.67 53.13 9.79
C HIS A 391 21.77 53.83 10.56
N THR A 392 22.20 54.99 10.03
CA THR A 392 23.04 55.96 10.72
C THR A 392 22.17 57.10 11.28
N ASP A 393 22.75 58.20 11.77
CA ASP A 393 21.98 59.36 12.26
C ASP A 393 21.15 60.08 11.17
N ASP A 394 21.20 59.63 9.91
CA ASP A 394 20.32 60.09 8.84
C ASP A 394 18.90 59.51 9.01
N SER A 395 17.89 60.35 8.78
CA SER A 395 16.48 60.01 8.91
C SER A 395 15.87 59.42 7.63
N ALA A 396 16.64 59.35 6.54
CA ALA A 396 16.19 58.83 5.27
C ALA A 396 16.35 57.31 5.13
N ASN A 397 15.36 56.67 4.53
CA ASN A 397 15.36 55.25 4.22
C ASN A 397 16.22 54.93 3.00
N MET A 398 16.62 53.66 2.90
CA MET A 398 17.51 53.15 1.85
C MET A 398 16.94 53.28 0.42
N PHE A 399 15.64 53.57 0.27
CA PHE A 399 14.97 53.72 -1.02
C PHE A 399 15.02 55.16 -1.56
N GLN A 400 15.37 56.16 -0.74
CA GLN A 400 15.38 57.56 -1.18
C GLN A 400 16.17 57.80 -2.48
N PRO A 401 17.36 57.18 -2.71
CA PRO A 401 18.10 57.38 -3.97
C PRO A 401 17.41 56.84 -5.22
N PHE A 402 16.32 56.08 -5.05
CA PHE A 402 15.56 55.40 -6.11
C PHE A 402 14.16 56.01 -6.29
N ASP A 403 13.79 57.03 -5.51
CA ASP A 403 12.54 57.76 -5.75
C ASP A 403 12.72 58.82 -6.83
N PHE A 404 11.95 58.69 -7.91
CA PHE A 404 11.87 59.66 -9.01
C PHE A 404 10.49 60.34 -9.10
N SER A 405 9.61 60.10 -8.12
CA SER A 405 8.24 60.64 -8.13
C SER A 405 8.16 62.14 -7.87
N ASN A 406 9.22 62.76 -7.34
CA ASN A 406 9.28 64.18 -6.96
C ASN A 406 8.11 64.60 -6.05
N GLY A 407 7.68 63.71 -5.16
CA GLY A 407 6.57 63.97 -4.22
C GLY A 407 5.16 63.85 -4.82
N ALA A 408 5.03 63.29 -6.03
CA ALA A 408 3.74 63.01 -6.63
C ALA A 408 2.95 61.95 -5.85
N LEU A 409 1.62 62.08 -5.86
CA LEU A 409 0.72 61.07 -5.32
C LEU A 409 0.51 59.95 -6.36
N ILE A 410 0.92 58.74 -6.02
CA ILE A 410 0.73 57.52 -6.80
C ILE A 410 -0.27 56.64 -6.04
N HIS A 411 -1.47 56.46 -6.62
CA HIS A 411 -2.55 55.68 -6.01
C HIS A 411 -2.85 56.05 -4.54
N GLY A 412 -2.87 57.34 -4.24
CA GLY A 412 -3.19 57.88 -2.92
C GLY A 412 -2.03 57.93 -1.92
N HIS A 413 -0.82 57.52 -2.31
CA HIS A 413 0.38 57.59 -1.47
C HIS A 413 1.47 58.43 -2.16
N ALA A 414 2.18 59.26 -1.40
CA ALA A 414 3.44 59.88 -1.84
C ALA A 414 4.62 59.13 -1.22
N PHE A 415 5.77 59.14 -1.89
CA PHE A 415 7.00 58.63 -1.29
C PHE A 415 7.41 59.56 -0.13
N ILE A 416 7.72 58.97 1.02
CA ILE A 416 8.20 59.70 2.21
C ILE A 416 9.49 59.04 2.66
N SER A 417 10.61 59.74 2.54
CA SER A 417 11.94 59.20 2.85
C SER A 417 12.10 58.79 4.32
N SER A 418 11.28 59.29 5.24
CA SER A 418 11.35 58.92 6.66
C SER A 418 10.56 57.67 7.05
N TYR A 419 9.92 56.97 6.09
CA TYR A 419 9.32 55.67 6.39
C TYR A 419 10.41 54.65 6.75
N LYS A 420 10.29 54.00 7.91
CA LYS A 420 11.12 52.85 8.26
C LYS A 420 10.91 51.70 7.28
N GLU A 421 11.97 51.04 6.86
CA GLU A 421 11.98 49.89 5.95
C GLU A 421 11.10 48.77 6.49
N SER A 422 11.12 48.50 7.81
CA SER A 422 10.22 47.54 8.44
C SER A 422 8.74 47.90 8.27
N THR A 423 8.39 49.19 8.19
CA THR A 423 7.03 49.64 7.85
C THR A 423 6.74 49.44 6.37
N VAL A 424 7.69 49.76 5.49
CA VAL A 424 7.58 49.52 4.04
C VAL A 424 7.38 48.02 3.76
N LEU A 425 8.17 47.16 4.40
CA LEU A 425 8.12 45.69 4.31
C LEU A 425 6.72 45.16 4.66
N ARG A 426 6.17 45.57 5.81
CA ARG A 426 4.81 45.19 6.21
C ARG A 426 3.76 45.65 5.20
N ARG A 427 3.90 46.84 4.63
CA ARG A 427 2.94 47.41 3.68
C ARG A 427 2.99 46.75 2.31
N LEU A 428 4.18 46.43 1.80
CA LEU A 428 4.35 45.73 0.52
C LEU A 428 3.91 44.28 0.60
N PHE A 429 4.18 43.61 1.73
CA PHE A 429 4.09 42.15 1.78
C PHE A 429 2.89 41.60 2.57
N SER A 430 2.08 42.42 3.22
CA SER A 430 0.90 41.92 3.97
C SER A 430 -0.24 41.46 3.06
N ILE A 431 -0.91 40.38 3.47
CA ILE A 431 -2.11 39.85 2.81
C ILE A 431 -3.32 40.33 3.61
N ASN A 432 -4.37 40.82 2.96
CA ASN A 432 -5.60 41.11 3.66
C ASN A 432 -6.37 39.80 3.94
N PRO A 433 -6.58 39.37 5.18
CA PRO A 433 -7.22 38.08 5.48
C PRO A 433 -8.64 37.94 4.92
N SER A 434 -9.38 39.05 4.81
CA SER A 434 -10.78 39.04 4.39
C SER A 434 -10.99 38.79 2.90
N ASN A 435 -10.01 39.12 2.06
CA ASN A 435 -10.14 39.02 0.60
C ASN A 435 -8.90 38.43 -0.10
N LEU A 436 -7.88 38.07 0.68
CA LEU A 436 -6.60 37.49 0.27
C LEU A 436 -5.80 38.32 -0.74
N ASN A 437 -6.18 39.58 -0.96
CA ASN A 437 -5.46 40.49 -1.84
C ASN A 437 -4.30 41.15 -1.12
N LEU A 438 -3.27 41.50 -1.89
CA LEU A 438 -2.17 42.32 -1.42
C LEU A 438 -2.59 43.79 -1.37
N SER A 439 -2.21 44.48 -0.30
CA SER A 439 -2.36 45.94 -0.25
C SER A 439 -1.32 46.59 -1.13
N ARG A 440 -1.74 47.43 -2.08
CA ARG A 440 -0.81 48.19 -2.91
C ARG A 440 -0.13 49.28 -2.09
N PHE A 441 1.18 49.39 -2.22
CA PHE A 441 1.96 50.48 -1.66
C PHE A 441 2.82 51.11 -2.75
N ALA A 442 2.11 51.60 -3.77
CA ALA A 442 2.65 51.98 -5.08
C ALA A 442 3.83 52.96 -5.03
N ALA A 443 3.84 53.89 -4.08
CA ALA A 443 4.93 54.85 -3.91
C ALA A 443 6.29 54.19 -3.58
N PHE A 444 6.29 52.95 -3.08
CA PHE A 444 7.50 52.19 -2.72
C PHE A 444 7.73 50.93 -3.58
N GLU A 445 6.80 50.58 -4.47
CA GLU A 445 6.94 49.40 -5.34
C GLU A 445 8.15 49.55 -6.29
N ASP A 446 8.21 50.62 -7.08
CA ASP A 446 9.32 50.85 -8.01
C ASP A 446 10.66 51.13 -7.31
N PRO A 447 10.74 52.00 -6.27
CA PRO A 447 11.99 52.21 -5.53
C PRO A 447 12.54 50.94 -4.87
N SER A 448 11.68 50.07 -4.32
CA SER A 448 12.07 48.77 -3.77
C SER A 448 12.64 47.86 -4.87
N ASN A 449 11.95 47.76 -6.01
CA ASN A 449 12.37 46.93 -7.12
C ASN A 449 13.74 47.38 -7.68
N ASP A 450 13.95 48.68 -7.83
CA ASP A 450 15.20 49.22 -8.37
C ASP A 450 16.35 49.10 -7.37
N TYR A 451 16.08 49.21 -6.06
CA TYR A 451 17.05 48.87 -5.02
C TYR A 451 17.46 47.40 -5.12
N SER A 452 16.50 46.47 -5.17
CA SER A 452 16.76 45.02 -5.28
C SER A 452 17.56 44.64 -6.52
N LYS A 453 17.26 45.26 -7.68
CA LYS A 453 18.05 45.06 -8.92
C LYS A 453 19.50 45.50 -8.77
N LYS A 454 19.73 46.62 -8.08
CA LYS A 454 21.08 47.15 -7.87
C LYS A 454 21.86 46.39 -6.80
N TYR A 455 21.17 45.86 -5.79
CA TYR A 455 21.76 45.16 -4.65
C TYR A 455 21.15 43.77 -4.43
N PRO A 456 21.41 42.80 -5.34
CA PRO A 456 20.80 41.47 -5.27
C PRO A 456 21.25 40.66 -4.05
N GLU A 457 22.40 40.98 -3.44
CA GLU A 457 22.87 40.28 -2.24
C GLU A 457 22.37 40.89 -0.92
N SER A 458 21.62 42.00 -1.00
CA SER A 458 21.09 42.69 0.17
C SER A 458 20.11 41.83 0.97
N VAL A 459 20.00 42.13 2.27
CA VAL A 459 19.02 41.47 3.14
C VAL A 459 17.59 41.79 2.68
N TRP A 460 17.35 43.01 2.18
CA TRP A 460 16.06 43.39 1.61
C TRP A 460 15.65 42.46 0.46
N HIS A 461 16.51 42.24 -0.53
CA HIS A 461 16.19 41.38 -1.66
C HIS A 461 15.91 39.93 -1.22
N LYS A 462 16.68 39.41 -0.25
CA LYS A 462 16.48 38.05 0.29
C LYS A 462 15.14 37.93 1.02
N LEU A 463 14.75 38.96 1.79
CA LEU A 463 13.46 39.01 2.46
C LEU A 463 12.30 39.19 1.48
N GLU A 464 12.46 40.01 0.45
CA GLU A 464 11.51 40.15 -0.64
C GLU A 464 11.24 38.79 -1.31
N LEU A 465 12.27 38.04 -1.70
CA LEU A 465 12.11 36.71 -2.28
C LEU A 465 11.37 35.74 -1.36
N LEU A 466 11.73 35.72 -0.07
CA LEU A 466 11.10 34.87 0.94
C LEU A 466 9.61 35.19 1.11
N LEU A 467 9.28 36.48 1.26
CA LEU A 467 7.92 36.95 1.52
C LEU A 467 7.04 36.80 0.28
N VAL A 468 7.54 37.11 -0.92
CA VAL A 468 6.84 36.83 -2.18
C VAL A 468 6.55 35.34 -2.34
N THR A 469 7.50 34.48 -1.97
CA THR A 469 7.26 33.02 -1.99
C THR A 469 6.16 32.62 -1.01
N GLY A 470 6.17 33.18 0.21
CA GLY A 470 5.11 32.97 1.21
C GLY A 470 3.73 33.41 0.73
N GLN A 471 3.63 34.60 0.12
CA GLN A 471 2.40 35.09 -0.53
C GLN A 471 1.94 34.18 -1.65
N GLY A 472 2.91 33.72 -2.48
CA GLY A 472 2.66 32.83 -3.60
C GLY A 472 1.96 31.54 -3.17
N VAL A 473 2.30 30.98 -2.00
CA VAL A 473 1.60 29.81 -1.45
C VAL A 473 0.13 30.13 -1.15
N SER A 474 -0.15 31.22 -0.43
CA SER A 474 -1.52 31.62 -0.08
C SER A 474 -2.39 31.91 -1.31
N ILE A 475 -1.81 32.55 -2.34
CA ILE A 475 -2.51 32.88 -3.59
C ILE A 475 -2.71 31.64 -4.46
N SER A 476 -1.71 30.75 -4.55
CA SER A 476 -1.80 29.56 -5.42
C SER A 476 -2.85 28.57 -4.93
N ILE A 477 -3.24 28.59 -3.65
CA ILE A 477 -4.29 27.74 -3.11
C ILE A 477 -5.70 28.30 -3.42
N GLN A 478 -5.80 29.56 -3.83
CA GLN A 478 -7.08 30.17 -4.21
C GLN A 478 -7.61 29.70 -5.57
N PHE A 479 -6.72 29.21 -6.45
CA PHE A 479 -7.00 28.75 -7.82
C PHE A 479 -6.84 27.24 -7.92
#